data_AF-A0A956EKX6-F1
#
_entry.id   AF-A0A956EKX6-F1
#
_cell.length_a   1.000
_cell.length_b   1.000
_cell.length_c   1.000
_cell.angle_alpha   90.00
_cell.angle_beta   90.00
_cell.angle_gamma   90.00
#
_symmetry.space_group_name_H-M   'P 1'
#
loop_
_entity.id
_entity.type
_entity.pdbx_description
1 polymer ?
#
loop_
_entity_poly.entity_id
_entity_poly.type
_entity_poly.pdbx_seq_one_letter_code
_entity_poly.pdbx_strand_id
1 'polypeptide(L)'
;ANPGALPERALTVHRATGAAPRPFLIVNTALRVFEGDAPIGAAPVQGTPWFVGVVARPDAVDRRGEPIGGGGVPPYAFGGRLVGVRPGSPRIVEVEGPALFGLHDLVGASSAFLADKAIRGSVTEPLVPEYERYRPGAPAPAGGPDHFLDGGALENTGVAALLAWQDIERLLIFVNAPKPLRLADDGSGVPVVERQVPPLFGYRPYEEGVGYRPYAGVEAPVIGPGEARGPRLPRPFGGRDDAVIEAFKRNAVFAAADFKGLLDGLLARASAGTAAPGVGPSAHLQRRLRVIDNPWFGVKGGREVDALWFLLSPAAAWSDRLRPRVRRALPPIWPNYPTGLTRLPPAWVNLLAHFTTWTVLELQPEVDALFRP
;
A
#
# COMPACT_ATOMS: atom_id res chain seq x y z
N ALA A 1 17.74 14.21 4.45
CA ALA A 1 18.46 13.22 5.28
C ALA A 1 18.96 12.11 4.37
N ASN A 2 20.27 12.06 4.11
CA ASN A 2 20.90 10.83 3.67
C ASN A 2 21.81 10.44 4.85
N PRO A 3 21.36 9.58 5.77
CA PRO A 3 22.10 9.31 6.99
C PRO A 3 23.30 8.43 6.63
N GLY A 4 24.50 8.87 6.98
CA GLY A 4 25.78 8.19 6.74
C GLY A 4 25.96 6.86 7.51
N ALA A 5 24.88 6.21 7.92
CA ALA A 5 24.87 4.86 8.48
C ALA A 5 23.44 4.34 8.36
N LEU A 6 23.10 3.78 7.19
CA LEU A 6 21.94 2.90 7.15
C LEU A 6 22.25 1.68 8.02
N PRO A 7 21.26 1.14 8.75
CA PRO A 7 21.48 -0.06 9.54
C PRO A 7 22.00 -1.18 8.62
N GLU A 8 22.88 -2.05 9.14
CA GLU A 8 23.50 -3.17 8.39
C GLU A 8 22.46 -4.09 7.71
N ARG A 9 21.22 -4.04 8.18
CA ARG A 9 20.09 -4.87 7.78
C ARG A 9 19.22 -4.29 6.65
N ALA A 10 19.56 -3.11 6.11
CA ALA A 10 18.86 -2.58 4.94
C ALA A 10 19.25 -3.36 3.66
N LEU A 11 18.29 -3.67 2.80
CA LEU A 11 18.59 -4.25 1.49
C LEU A 11 19.15 -3.18 0.55
N THR A 12 20.22 -3.51 -0.20
CA THR A 12 20.97 -2.52 -0.98
C THR A 12 21.38 -2.98 -2.37
N VAL A 13 21.39 -2.06 -3.35
CA VAL A 13 21.70 -2.35 -4.78
C VAL A 13 23.18 -2.63 -5.05
N HIS A 14 24.07 -2.28 -4.13
CA HIS A 14 25.50 -2.42 -4.37
C HIS A 14 26.27 -2.64 -3.06
N ARG A 15 27.06 -3.73 -3.02
CA ARG A 15 28.05 -4.03 -1.98
C ARG A 15 29.44 -4.19 -2.63
N ALA A 16 29.93 -3.18 -3.35
CA ALA A 16 31.35 -3.18 -3.70
C ALA A 16 32.20 -2.78 -2.50
N THR A 17 33.36 -3.40 -2.37
CA THR A 17 34.38 -3.05 -1.37
C THR A 17 34.67 -1.54 -1.43
N GLY A 18 34.46 -0.84 -0.31
CA GLY A 18 34.68 0.61 -0.20
C GLY A 18 33.52 1.51 -0.62
N ALA A 19 32.44 0.97 -1.21
CA ALA A 19 31.23 1.74 -1.49
C ALA A 19 30.23 1.66 -0.34
N ALA A 20 29.64 2.79 0.04
CA ALA A 20 28.56 2.81 1.02
C ALA A 20 27.33 2.03 0.46
N PRO A 21 26.76 1.09 1.23
CA PRO A 21 25.52 0.41 0.85
C PRO A 21 24.40 1.45 0.61
N ARG A 22 23.63 1.28 -0.47
CA ARG A 22 22.52 2.17 -0.81
C ARG A 22 21.19 1.44 -0.82
N PRO A 23 20.18 1.93 -0.09
CA PRO A 23 18.87 1.31 -0.08
C PRO A 23 18.27 1.48 -1.48
N PHE A 24 17.27 0.67 -1.80
CA PHE A 24 16.62 0.75 -3.09
C PHE A 24 15.12 0.77 -2.97
N LEU A 25 14.51 1.24 -4.05
CA LEU A 25 13.08 1.44 -4.14
C LEU A 25 12.39 0.16 -4.60
N ILE A 26 11.31 -0.19 -3.90
CA ILE A 26 10.30 -1.12 -4.38
C ILE A 26 9.07 -0.28 -4.69
N VAL A 27 8.63 -0.30 -5.95
CA VAL A 27 7.38 0.36 -6.37
C VAL A 27 6.42 -0.70 -6.84
N ASN A 28 5.16 -0.58 -6.43
CA ASN A 28 4.10 -1.45 -6.91
C ASN A 28 3.25 -0.73 -7.95
N THR A 29 3.03 -1.40 -9.07
CA THR A 29 1.85 -1.20 -9.90
C THR A 29 1.00 -2.46 -9.79
N ALA A 30 -0.12 -2.52 -10.48
CA ALA A 30 -0.98 -3.68 -10.46
C ALA A 30 -1.27 -4.17 -11.87
N LEU A 31 -1.29 -5.48 -12.07
CA LEU A 31 -1.72 -6.11 -13.31
C LEU A 31 -3.21 -6.44 -13.18
N ARG A 32 -4.04 -6.04 -14.15
CA ARG A 32 -5.45 -6.49 -14.16
C ARG A 32 -5.50 -8.00 -14.37
N VAL A 33 -6.31 -8.69 -13.57
CA VAL A 33 -6.45 -10.16 -13.63
C VAL A 33 -7.89 -10.61 -13.82
N PHE A 34 -8.03 -11.81 -14.37
CA PHE A 34 -9.29 -12.37 -14.84
C PHE A 34 -9.50 -13.81 -14.35
N GLU A 35 -10.77 -14.20 -14.28
CA GLU A 35 -11.26 -15.58 -14.15
C GLU A 35 -12.23 -15.82 -15.31
N GLY A 36 -11.81 -16.62 -16.29
CA GLY A 36 -12.43 -16.60 -17.61
C GLY A 36 -12.33 -15.19 -18.22
N ASP A 37 -13.46 -14.66 -18.68
CA ASP A 37 -13.53 -13.30 -19.26
C ASP A 37 -13.84 -12.21 -18.21
N ALA A 38 -14.10 -12.58 -16.95
CA ALA A 38 -14.52 -11.65 -15.92
C ALA A 38 -13.30 -11.07 -15.16
N PRO A 39 -13.17 -9.74 -15.04
CA PRO A 39 -12.11 -9.15 -14.22
C PRO A 39 -12.38 -9.40 -12.74
N ILE A 40 -11.40 -9.96 -12.03
CA ILE A 40 -11.52 -10.36 -10.61
C ILE A 40 -10.70 -9.49 -9.64
N GLY A 41 -9.95 -8.51 -10.17
CA GLY A 41 -9.14 -7.59 -9.38
C GLY A 41 -7.80 -7.29 -10.03
N ALA A 42 -6.76 -7.17 -9.19
CA ALA A 42 -5.41 -6.89 -9.64
C ALA A 42 -4.37 -7.74 -8.89
N ALA A 43 -3.25 -8.05 -9.55
CA ALA A 43 -2.10 -8.74 -8.99
C ALA A 43 -0.90 -7.79 -8.80
N PRO A 44 -0.05 -7.99 -7.77
CA PRO A 44 1.10 -7.14 -7.49
C PRO A 44 2.17 -7.29 -8.56
N VAL A 45 2.47 -6.21 -9.27
CA VAL A 45 3.67 -6.09 -10.10
C VAL A 45 4.67 -5.26 -9.33
N GLN A 46 5.76 -5.88 -8.89
CA GLN A 46 6.85 -5.19 -8.20
C GLN A 46 7.88 -4.73 -9.22
N GLY A 47 8.26 -3.46 -9.16
CA GLY A 47 9.42 -2.92 -9.85
C GLY A 47 10.52 -2.55 -8.87
N THR A 48 11.73 -3.00 -9.17
CA THR A 48 12.97 -2.71 -8.44
C THR A 48 14.07 -2.38 -9.44
N PRO A 49 15.27 -1.94 -9.01
CA PRO A 49 16.40 -1.75 -9.92
C PRO A 49 16.88 -3.02 -10.63
N TRP A 50 16.50 -4.21 -10.15
CA TRP A 50 16.97 -5.49 -10.71
C TRP A 50 15.92 -6.25 -11.50
N PHE A 51 14.63 -6.05 -11.18
CA PHE A 51 13.57 -6.75 -11.86
C PHE A 51 12.24 -5.99 -11.85
N VAL A 52 11.38 -6.33 -12.81
CA VAL A 52 9.96 -5.97 -12.87
C VAL A 52 9.14 -7.23 -13.11
N GLY A 53 8.06 -7.43 -12.35
CA GLY A 53 7.12 -8.54 -12.58
C GLY A 53 6.26 -8.91 -11.39
N VAL A 54 5.37 -9.89 -11.60
CA VAL A 54 4.57 -10.50 -10.52
C VAL A 54 5.40 -11.64 -9.91
N VAL A 55 6.04 -11.36 -8.76
CA VAL A 55 6.93 -12.33 -8.09
C VAL A 55 6.16 -13.56 -7.60
N ALA A 56 4.94 -13.35 -7.13
CA ALA A 56 4.02 -14.39 -6.67
C ALA A 56 3.51 -15.27 -7.83
N ARG A 57 2.79 -16.35 -7.48
CA ARG A 57 2.07 -17.21 -8.44
C ARG A 57 0.60 -17.28 -8.05
N PRO A 58 -0.14 -16.16 -8.18
CA PRO A 58 -1.58 -16.19 -7.90
C PRO A 58 -2.28 -17.12 -8.90
N ASP A 59 -3.34 -17.78 -8.44
CA ASP A 59 -4.23 -18.55 -9.30
C ASP A 59 -5.15 -17.58 -10.06
N ALA A 60 -4.61 -17.02 -11.13
CA ALA A 60 -5.23 -15.99 -11.95
C ALA A 60 -4.58 -15.95 -13.33
N VAL A 61 -5.32 -15.43 -14.30
CA VAL A 61 -4.82 -15.19 -15.66
C VAL A 61 -4.89 -13.70 -16.01
N ASP A 62 -4.12 -13.31 -17.01
CA ASP A 62 -4.24 -11.98 -17.62
C ASP A 62 -5.35 -11.94 -18.68
N ARG A 63 -5.46 -10.82 -19.41
CA ARG A 63 -6.51 -10.63 -20.43
C ARG A 63 -6.42 -11.59 -21.60
N ARG A 64 -5.27 -12.25 -21.79
CA ARG A 64 -5.04 -13.23 -22.86
C ARG A 64 -5.31 -14.66 -22.38
N GLY A 65 -5.74 -14.83 -21.13
CA GLY A 65 -5.91 -16.15 -20.52
C GLY A 65 -4.59 -16.82 -20.13
N GLU A 66 -3.48 -16.07 -20.09
CA GLU A 66 -2.19 -16.63 -19.73
C GLU A 66 -1.98 -16.58 -18.21
N PRO A 67 -1.42 -17.64 -17.59
CA PRO A 67 -1.04 -17.60 -16.18
C PRO A 67 -0.08 -16.45 -15.89
N ILE A 68 -0.28 -15.79 -14.75
CA ILE A 68 0.56 -14.65 -14.36
C ILE A 68 1.63 -15.01 -13.33
N GLY A 69 2.69 -14.21 -13.32
CA GLY A 69 3.73 -14.23 -12.30
C GLY A 69 4.74 -15.37 -12.39
N GLY A 70 5.26 -15.78 -11.24
CA GLY A 70 6.36 -16.73 -11.11
C GLY A 70 7.75 -16.11 -11.19
N GLY A 71 7.87 -14.78 -11.13
CA GLY A 71 9.14 -14.07 -11.06
C GLY A 71 9.09 -12.68 -11.70
N GLY A 72 10.27 -12.14 -11.97
CA GLY A 72 10.44 -10.90 -12.72
C GLY A 72 11.53 -11.03 -13.77
N VAL A 73 11.58 -10.04 -14.66
CA VAL A 73 12.63 -9.89 -15.68
C VAL A 73 13.39 -8.60 -15.40
N PRO A 74 14.66 -8.46 -15.83
CA PRO A 74 15.36 -7.19 -15.73
C PRO A 74 14.55 -6.06 -16.36
N PRO A 75 14.57 -4.82 -15.81
CA PRO A 75 13.75 -3.72 -16.33
C PRO A 75 13.93 -3.48 -17.84
N TYR A 76 15.15 -3.63 -18.36
CA TYR A 76 15.42 -3.48 -19.81
C TYR A 76 14.82 -4.60 -20.68
N ALA A 77 14.39 -5.72 -20.11
CA ALA A 77 13.71 -6.80 -20.82
C ALA A 77 12.17 -6.70 -20.69
N PHE A 78 11.69 -5.88 -19.75
CA PHE A 78 10.26 -5.61 -19.58
C PHE A 78 9.78 -4.66 -20.69
N GLY A 79 8.60 -4.91 -21.27
CA GLY A 79 8.19 -4.23 -22.51
C GLY A 79 8.72 -4.88 -23.79
N GLY A 80 9.42 -6.01 -23.70
CA GLY A 80 9.85 -6.81 -24.85
C GLY A 80 9.12 -8.15 -24.97
N ARG A 81 9.37 -8.87 -26.07
CA ARG A 81 8.80 -10.20 -26.36
C ARG A 81 9.85 -11.29 -26.17
N LEU A 82 9.51 -12.37 -25.49
CA LEU A 82 10.36 -13.55 -25.39
C LEU A 82 10.41 -14.26 -26.75
N VAL A 83 11.60 -14.36 -27.35
CA VAL A 83 11.78 -15.02 -28.66
C VAL A 83 12.58 -16.31 -28.58
N GLY A 84 13.36 -16.49 -27.51
CA GLY A 84 14.16 -17.69 -27.33
C GLY A 84 14.55 -17.94 -25.89
N VAL A 85 14.89 -19.19 -25.59
CA VAL A 85 15.52 -19.61 -24.34
C VAL A 85 16.79 -20.34 -24.72
N ARG A 86 17.92 -19.94 -24.13
CA ARG A 86 19.23 -20.51 -24.49
C ARG A 86 19.25 -22.00 -24.15
N PRO A 87 19.63 -22.89 -25.09
CA PRO A 87 19.79 -24.31 -24.81
C PRO A 87 20.76 -24.53 -23.63
N GLY A 88 20.37 -25.40 -22.70
CA GLY A 88 21.18 -25.72 -21.51
C GLY A 88 21.18 -24.64 -20.42
N SER A 89 20.51 -23.50 -20.59
CA SER A 89 20.38 -22.48 -19.56
C SER A 89 18.98 -21.82 -19.58
N PRO A 90 17.99 -22.39 -18.87
CA PRO A 90 16.63 -21.86 -18.85
C PRO A 90 16.49 -20.47 -18.20
N ARG A 91 17.59 -19.91 -17.69
CA ARG A 91 17.68 -18.58 -17.08
C ARG A 91 18.18 -17.51 -18.04
N ILE A 92 18.72 -17.90 -19.20
CA ILE A 92 19.17 -16.97 -20.23
C ILE A 92 18.12 -16.99 -21.35
N VAL A 93 17.47 -15.85 -21.52
CA VAL A 93 16.41 -15.67 -22.51
C VAL A 93 16.83 -14.65 -23.55
N GLU A 94 16.30 -14.80 -24.76
CA GLU A 94 16.42 -13.84 -25.85
C GLU A 94 15.12 -13.06 -25.94
N VAL A 95 15.25 -11.73 -25.97
CA VAL A 95 14.13 -10.79 -25.94
C VAL A 95 14.23 -9.86 -27.14
N GLU A 96 13.15 -9.77 -27.91
CA GLU A 96 13.01 -8.84 -29.02
C GLU A 96 12.26 -7.58 -28.58
N GLY A 97 12.64 -6.44 -29.17
CA GLY A 97 12.04 -5.14 -28.89
C GLY A 97 12.12 -4.70 -27.42
N PRO A 98 13.26 -4.88 -26.71
CA PRO A 98 13.37 -4.42 -25.33
C PRO A 98 13.06 -2.92 -25.22
N ALA A 99 12.04 -2.57 -24.46
CA ALA A 99 11.78 -1.19 -24.08
C ALA A 99 12.62 -0.84 -22.84
N LEU A 100 13.09 0.40 -22.76
CA LEU A 100 13.73 0.90 -21.53
C LEU A 100 12.64 1.20 -20.49
N PHE A 101 12.07 0.16 -19.86
CA PHE A 101 11.15 0.34 -18.74
C PHE A 101 11.90 0.95 -17.57
N GLY A 102 11.62 2.23 -17.31
CA GLY A 102 12.35 3.04 -16.35
C GLY A 102 11.55 3.35 -15.09
N LEU A 103 12.18 4.12 -14.20
CA LEU A 103 11.50 4.64 -13.00
C LEU A 103 10.26 5.48 -13.35
N HIS A 104 10.29 6.21 -14.47
CA HIS A 104 9.17 7.04 -14.91
C HIS A 104 7.96 6.21 -15.35
N ASP A 105 8.19 5.08 -16.05
CA ASP A 105 7.13 4.10 -16.37
C ASP A 105 6.53 3.52 -15.11
N LEU A 106 7.39 3.06 -14.20
CA LEU A 106 6.99 2.42 -12.96
C LEU A 106 6.17 3.38 -12.05
N VAL A 107 6.61 4.62 -11.89
CA VAL A 107 5.88 5.64 -11.12
C VAL A 107 4.60 6.06 -11.84
N GLY A 108 4.64 6.21 -13.17
CA GLY A 108 3.47 6.54 -13.99
C GLY A 108 2.38 5.48 -13.89
N ALA A 109 2.74 4.20 -14.03
CA ALA A 109 1.82 3.07 -13.86
C ALA A 109 1.33 2.93 -12.42
N SER A 110 2.21 3.12 -11.43
CA SER A 110 1.85 3.08 -10.00
C SER A 110 0.85 4.17 -9.61
N SER A 111 0.85 5.31 -10.30
CA SER A 111 -0.01 6.48 -10.03
C SER A 111 -1.07 6.72 -11.11
N ALA A 112 -1.50 5.67 -11.82
CA ALA A 112 -2.45 5.75 -12.93
C ALA A 112 -3.92 6.00 -12.49
N PHE A 113 -4.17 6.41 -11.24
CA PHE A 113 -5.51 6.59 -10.65
C PHE A 113 -6.50 7.35 -11.54
N LEU A 114 -6.05 8.45 -12.18
CA LEU A 114 -6.93 9.24 -13.05
C LEU A 114 -7.29 8.50 -14.34
N ALA A 115 -6.34 7.75 -14.91
CA ALA A 115 -6.62 6.87 -16.05
C ALA A 115 -7.63 5.79 -15.65
N ASP A 116 -7.37 5.10 -14.54
CA ASP A 116 -8.26 4.07 -13.97
C ASP A 116 -9.67 4.59 -13.73
N LYS A 117 -9.80 5.82 -13.23
CA LYS A 117 -11.09 6.46 -12.97
C LYS A 117 -11.80 6.88 -14.27
N ALA A 118 -11.07 7.39 -15.26
CA ALA A 118 -11.61 7.79 -16.55
C ALA A 118 -12.22 6.61 -17.32
N ILE A 119 -11.58 5.43 -17.24
CA ILE A 119 -12.07 4.19 -17.87
C ILE A 119 -13.40 3.71 -17.28
N ARG A 120 -13.60 3.88 -15.95
CA ARG A 120 -14.88 3.57 -15.28
C ARG A 120 -16.03 4.51 -15.69
N GLY A 121 -15.74 5.54 -16.49
CA GLY A 121 -16.62 6.65 -16.86
C GLY A 121 -17.01 6.75 -18.33
N SER A 122 -16.66 5.77 -19.19
CA SER A 122 -17.12 5.60 -20.59
C SER A 122 -16.29 6.18 -21.75
N VAL A 123 -15.08 6.72 -21.57
CA VAL A 123 -14.21 7.03 -22.73
C VAL A 123 -12.72 6.92 -22.36
N THR A 124 -11.96 6.25 -23.23
CA THR A 124 -10.49 6.11 -23.33
C THR A 124 -9.78 4.93 -22.63
N GLU A 125 -9.80 3.75 -23.27
CA GLU A 125 -8.74 2.73 -23.12
C GLU A 125 -7.29 3.26 -23.32
N PRO A 126 -7.01 4.25 -24.21
CA PRO A 126 -5.64 4.75 -24.45
C PRO A 126 -4.91 5.39 -23.26
N LEU A 127 -5.56 5.59 -22.12
CA LEU A 127 -4.91 6.13 -20.92
C LEU A 127 -4.44 5.03 -19.96
N VAL A 128 -4.87 3.77 -20.15
CA VAL A 128 -4.34 2.62 -19.39
C VAL A 128 -2.87 2.45 -19.74
N PRO A 129 -1.95 2.38 -18.76
CA PRO A 129 -0.60 1.96 -19.05
C PRO A 129 -0.62 0.53 -19.61
N GLU A 130 -0.20 0.38 -20.86
CA GLU A 130 -0.04 -0.91 -21.52
C GLU A 130 1.44 -1.17 -21.82
N TYR A 131 1.91 -2.34 -21.40
CA TYR A 131 3.27 -2.79 -21.68
C TYR A 131 3.24 -4.23 -22.19
N GLU A 132 4.10 -4.52 -23.17
CA GLU A 132 4.43 -5.89 -23.56
C GLU A 132 5.03 -6.62 -22.36
N ARG A 133 4.50 -7.79 -22.04
CA ARG A 133 5.05 -8.64 -20.99
C ARG A 133 4.98 -10.09 -21.37
N TYR A 134 5.85 -10.89 -20.76
CA TYR A 134 5.77 -12.34 -20.75
C TYR A 134 5.98 -12.84 -19.31
N ARG A 135 5.43 -14.01 -18.99
CA ARG A 135 5.72 -14.66 -17.71
C ARG A 135 7.10 -15.34 -17.76
N PRO A 136 7.95 -15.21 -16.72
CA PRO A 136 9.14 -16.04 -16.62
C PRO A 136 8.80 -17.53 -16.71
N GLY A 137 9.51 -18.27 -17.58
CA GLY A 137 9.24 -19.69 -17.84
C GLY A 137 8.13 -19.97 -18.87
N ALA A 138 7.61 -18.96 -19.56
CA ALA A 138 6.77 -19.17 -20.75
C ALA A 138 7.55 -19.91 -21.86
N PRO A 139 6.89 -20.76 -22.66
CA PRO A 139 7.48 -21.28 -23.90
C PRO A 139 7.69 -20.13 -24.89
N ALA A 140 8.87 -20.06 -25.52
CA ALA A 140 9.12 -19.09 -26.59
C ALA A 140 8.49 -19.57 -27.91
N PRO A 141 7.97 -18.66 -28.76
CA PRO A 141 7.82 -17.22 -28.52
C PRO A 141 6.65 -16.92 -27.57
N ALA A 142 6.82 -15.90 -26.71
CA ALA A 142 5.76 -15.44 -25.81
C ALA A 142 5.81 -13.93 -25.60
N GLY A 143 4.66 -13.39 -25.21
CA GLY A 143 4.52 -12.00 -24.82
C GLY A 143 3.43 -11.29 -25.60
N GLY A 144 2.79 -10.36 -24.91
CA GLY A 144 1.75 -9.53 -25.46
C GLY A 144 1.51 -8.32 -24.56
N PRO A 145 0.77 -7.32 -25.07
CA PRO A 145 0.41 -6.15 -24.28
C PRO A 145 -0.56 -6.54 -23.17
N ASP A 146 -0.39 -5.97 -21.98
CA ASP A 146 -1.27 -6.14 -20.82
C ASP A 146 -1.66 -4.82 -20.15
N HIS A 147 -2.78 -4.85 -19.43
CA HIS A 147 -3.32 -3.68 -18.74
C HIS A 147 -2.76 -3.58 -17.33
N PHE A 148 -2.00 -2.52 -17.09
CA PHE A 148 -1.55 -2.14 -15.77
C PHE A 148 -2.52 -1.11 -15.16
N LEU A 149 -2.66 -1.16 -13.85
CA LEU A 149 -3.58 -0.35 -13.07
C LEU A 149 -2.79 0.43 -12.03
N ASP A 150 -3.44 1.46 -11.50
CA ASP A 150 -2.96 2.22 -10.36
C ASP A 150 -2.59 1.27 -9.21
N GLY A 151 -1.43 1.50 -8.58
CA GLY A 151 -0.99 0.70 -7.43
C GLY A 151 -2.00 0.77 -6.27
N GLY A 152 -2.74 1.88 -6.15
CA GLY A 152 -3.78 2.03 -5.16
C GLY A 152 -5.05 1.24 -5.41
N ALA A 153 -5.25 0.72 -6.62
CA ALA A 153 -6.29 -0.29 -6.89
C ALA A 153 -5.94 -1.64 -6.24
N LEU A 154 -4.67 -1.88 -5.95
CA LEU A 154 -4.16 -3.06 -5.27
C LEU A 154 -4.01 -2.78 -3.76
N GLU A 155 -3.11 -1.88 -3.36
CA GLU A 155 -2.71 -1.66 -1.96
C GLU A 155 -1.82 -0.38 -1.87
N ASN A 156 -2.18 0.63 -1.04
CA ASN A 156 -1.45 1.91 -0.99
C ASN A 156 -0.39 2.05 0.11
N THR A 157 -0.30 1.10 1.04
CA THR A 157 0.66 1.17 2.16
C THR A 157 2.03 0.63 1.79
N GLY A 158 2.12 -0.21 0.75
CA GLY A 158 3.32 -0.94 0.34
C GLY A 158 3.67 -2.12 1.25
N VAL A 159 2.91 -2.36 2.32
CA VAL A 159 3.24 -3.34 3.38
C VAL A 159 3.28 -4.75 2.82
N ALA A 160 2.27 -5.14 2.03
CA ALA A 160 2.20 -6.49 1.48
C ALA A 160 3.37 -6.79 0.52
N ALA A 161 3.79 -5.79 -0.26
CA ALA A 161 4.93 -5.94 -1.16
C ALA A 161 6.26 -6.04 -0.41
N LEU A 162 6.45 -5.26 0.65
CA LEU A 162 7.63 -5.38 1.52
C LEU A 162 7.69 -6.74 2.21
N LEU A 163 6.55 -7.24 2.71
CA LEU A 163 6.50 -8.53 3.41
C LEU A 163 6.69 -9.76 2.50
N ALA A 164 6.62 -9.58 1.18
CA ALA A 164 7.03 -10.61 0.23
C ALA A 164 8.55 -10.94 0.33
N TRP A 165 9.34 -9.99 0.87
CA TRP A 165 10.73 -10.19 1.22
C TRP A 165 10.82 -10.75 2.65
N GLN A 166 11.29 -11.99 2.78
CA GLN A 166 11.23 -12.75 4.04
C GLN A 166 12.18 -12.25 5.11
N ASP A 167 13.22 -11.52 4.71
CA ASP A 167 14.24 -10.92 5.56
C ASP A 167 13.87 -9.53 6.10
N ILE A 168 12.70 -8.99 5.72
CA ILE A 168 12.17 -7.75 6.29
C ILE A 168 11.50 -8.03 7.62
N GLU A 169 12.18 -7.73 8.72
CA GLU A 169 11.68 -7.94 10.09
C GLU A 169 11.05 -6.70 10.74
N ARG A 170 11.30 -5.52 10.17
CA ARG A 170 10.94 -4.22 10.75
C ARG A 170 10.29 -3.35 9.69
N LEU A 171 9.18 -2.71 10.04
CA LEU A 171 8.41 -1.85 9.15
C LEU A 171 8.23 -0.47 9.77
N LEU A 172 8.48 0.55 8.97
CA LEU A 172 8.14 1.94 9.27
C LEU A 172 7.07 2.39 8.28
N ILE A 173 5.84 2.58 8.75
CA ILE A 173 4.66 2.70 7.88
C ILE A 173 4.03 4.08 8.07
N PHE A 174 3.99 4.87 7.00
CA PHE A 174 3.34 6.19 6.99
C PHE A 174 2.04 6.12 6.21
N VAL A 175 0.93 6.40 6.89
CA VAL A 175 -0.40 6.48 6.29
C VAL A 175 -0.89 7.91 6.40
N ASN A 176 -0.98 8.59 5.26
CA ASN A 176 -1.70 9.85 5.15
C ASN A 176 -3.03 9.63 4.45
N ALA A 177 -4.10 10.08 5.08
CA ALA A 177 -5.47 9.75 4.68
C ALA A 177 -6.30 11.02 4.46
N PRO A 178 -7.37 10.99 3.65
CA PRO A 178 -8.30 12.10 3.53
C PRO A 178 -9.12 12.34 4.79
N LYS A 179 -9.32 11.30 5.61
CA LYS A 179 -9.98 11.37 6.91
C LYS A 179 -8.98 11.03 8.01
N PRO A 180 -8.96 11.77 9.13
CA PRO A 180 -8.11 11.44 10.26
C PRO A 180 -8.58 10.16 10.95
N LEU A 181 -7.74 9.63 11.85
CA LEU A 181 -8.23 8.76 12.91
C LEU A 181 -9.33 9.50 13.68
N ARG A 182 -10.50 8.88 13.79
CA ARG A 182 -11.66 9.42 14.51
C ARG A 182 -12.38 8.31 15.27
N LEU A 183 -13.32 8.68 16.13
CA LEU A 183 -14.33 7.74 16.60
C LEU A 183 -15.46 7.65 15.56
N ALA A 184 -16.13 6.50 15.52
CA ALA A 184 -17.33 6.30 14.72
C ALA A 184 -18.43 7.30 15.08
N ASP A 185 -19.21 7.71 14.08
CA ASP A 185 -20.25 8.73 14.25
C ASP A 185 -21.56 8.12 14.77
N ASP A 186 -21.68 6.80 14.74
CA ASP A 186 -22.81 6.01 15.25
C ASP A 186 -22.85 5.86 16.79
N GLY A 187 -21.91 6.48 17.50
CA GLY A 187 -21.80 6.44 18.96
C GLY A 187 -21.25 5.13 19.51
N SER A 188 -20.77 4.20 18.66
CA SER A 188 -20.20 2.93 19.12
C SER A 188 -18.84 3.08 19.81
N GLY A 189 -18.20 4.25 19.71
CA GLY A 189 -16.87 4.52 20.25
C GLY A 189 -15.75 3.71 19.55
N VAL A 190 -16.01 3.13 18.39
CA VAL A 190 -14.99 2.36 17.64
C VAL A 190 -14.04 3.32 16.93
N PRO A 191 -12.71 3.12 17.04
CA PRO A 191 -11.75 3.88 16.25
C PRO A 191 -11.87 3.58 14.75
N VAL A 192 -12.01 4.62 13.93
CA VAL A 192 -12.09 4.55 12.47
C VAL A 192 -10.77 5.03 11.87
N VAL A 193 -10.09 4.13 11.15
CA VAL A 193 -8.83 4.39 10.42
C VAL A 193 -9.04 4.46 8.91
N GLU A 194 -8.00 4.81 8.16
CA GLU A 194 -8.04 4.82 6.70
C GLU A 194 -8.43 3.47 6.11
N ARG A 195 -9.28 3.48 5.07
CA ARG A 195 -9.95 2.30 4.53
C ARG A 195 -9.03 1.17 4.05
N GLN A 196 -7.75 1.44 3.80
CA GLN A 196 -6.79 0.43 3.34
C GLN A 196 -5.99 -0.24 4.46
N VAL A 197 -6.06 0.26 5.70
CA VAL A 197 -5.46 -0.42 6.85
C VAL A 197 -6.21 -1.71 7.22
N PRO A 198 -7.56 -1.74 7.35
CA PRO A 198 -8.28 -2.95 7.75
C PRO A 198 -8.06 -4.17 6.82
N PRO A 199 -8.00 -4.02 5.49
CA PRO A 199 -7.73 -5.14 4.59
C PRO A 199 -6.42 -5.86 4.84
N LEU A 200 -5.39 -5.20 5.38
CA LEU A 200 -4.13 -5.84 5.78
C LEU A 200 -4.32 -6.88 6.88
N PHE A 201 -5.42 -6.80 7.63
CA PHE A 201 -5.82 -7.71 8.70
C PHE A 201 -7.03 -8.58 8.32
N GLY A 202 -7.46 -8.56 7.06
CA GLY A 202 -8.62 -9.34 6.59
C GLY A 202 -9.98 -8.74 6.94
N TYR A 203 -10.05 -7.45 7.29
CA TYR A 203 -11.30 -6.74 7.52
C TYR A 203 -11.67 -5.81 6.37
N ARG A 204 -12.96 -5.69 6.09
CA ARG A 204 -13.52 -4.62 5.25
C ARG A 204 -13.35 -3.26 5.93
N PRO A 205 -13.32 -2.15 5.17
CA PRO A 205 -13.39 -0.81 5.73
C PRO A 205 -14.59 -0.63 6.66
N TYR A 206 -14.47 0.26 7.65
CA TYR A 206 -15.54 0.55 8.60
C TYR A 206 -16.83 1.02 7.90
N GLU A 207 -17.96 0.43 8.26
CA GLU A 207 -19.30 0.86 7.85
C GLU A 207 -20.05 1.40 9.08
N GLU A 208 -20.49 2.66 9.03
CA GLU A 208 -21.24 3.30 10.14
C GLU A 208 -22.49 2.50 10.49
N GLY A 209 -22.76 2.33 11.79
CA GLY A 209 -23.87 1.53 12.30
C GLY A 209 -23.66 0.02 12.18
N VAL A 210 -22.56 -0.44 11.59
CA VAL A 210 -22.28 -1.86 11.34
C VAL A 210 -20.97 -2.31 11.98
N GLY A 211 -19.90 -1.53 11.83
CA GLY A 211 -18.55 -1.86 12.31
C GLY A 211 -17.61 -2.39 11.24
N TYR A 212 -16.46 -2.91 11.67
CA TYR A 212 -15.54 -3.67 10.81
C TYR A 212 -16.01 -5.12 10.71
N ARG A 213 -16.21 -5.59 9.48
CA ARG A 213 -16.55 -6.99 9.20
C ARG A 213 -15.37 -7.70 8.55
N PRO A 214 -15.09 -8.96 8.93
CA PRO A 214 -14.12 -9.76 8.17
C PRO A 214 -14.57 -9.95 6.72
N TYR A 215 -13.62 -10.09 5.81
CA TYR A 215 -13.92 -10.63 4.47
C TYR A 215 -14.37 -12.09 4.56
N ALA A 216 -15.07 -12.57 3.53
CA ALA A 216 -15.48 -13.97 3.47
C ALA A 216 -14.26 -14.90 3.57
N GLY A 217 -14.38 -15.96 4.39
CA GLY A 217 -13.29 -16.91 4.65
C GLY A 217 -12.30 -16.48 5.73
N VAL A 218 -12.44 -15.28 6.31
CA VAL A 218 -11.64 -14.83 7.46
C VAL A 218 -12.43 -15.10 8.75
N GLU A 219 -11.90 -15.97 9.61
CA GLU A 219 -12.46 -16.25 10.92
C GLU A 219 -12.03 -15.16 11.92
N ALA A 220 -12.88 -14.17 12.11
CA ALA A 220 -12.67 -13.10 13.08
C ALA A 220 -14.00 -12.50 13.57
N PRO A 221 -14.06 -11.96 14.79
CA PRO A 221 -15.27 -11.31 15.28
C PRO A 221 -15.52 -9.98 14.57
N VAL A 222 -16.78 -9.55 14.50
CA VAL A 222 -17.11 -8.17 14.10
C VAL A 222 -16.61 -7.21 15.18
N ILE A 223 -15.98 -6.10 14.76
CA ILE A 223 -15.55 -5.03 15.67
C ILE A 223 -16.52 -3.86 15.53
N GLY A 224 -17.41 -3.69 16.51
CA GLY A 224 -18.43 -2.65 16.53
C GLY A 224 -19.83 -3.21 16.80
N PRO A 225 -20.89 -2.47 16.42
CA PRO A 225 -22.26 -2.78 16.84
C PRO A 225 -22.82 -4.10 16.30
N GLY A 226 -22.20 -4.72 15.28
CA GLY A 226 -22.56 -6.07 14.80
C GLY A 226 -23.79 -6.10 13.90
N GLU A 227 -24.87 -5.46 14.34
CA GLU A 227 -26.12 -5.28 13.62
C GLU A 227 -26.27 -3.84 13.13
N ALA A 228 -26.79 -3.66 11.90
CA ALA A 228 -27.00 -2.34 11.31
C ALA A 228 -27.97 -1.52 12.17
N ARG A 229 -27.45 -0.58 12.95
CA ARG A 229 -28.28 0.39 13.68
C ARG A 229 -28.76 1.47 12.72
N GLY A 230 -29.88 1.20 12.05
CA GLY A 230 -30.61 2.18 11.24
C GLY A 230 -30.51 2.00 9.72
N PRO A 231 -31.30 2.76 8.94
CA PRO A 231 -31.28 2.69 7.48
C PRO A 231 -29.90 3.09 6.96
N ARG A 232 -29.35 2.28 6.03
CA ARG A 232 -28.15 2.64 5.26
C ARG A 232 -28.39 4.00 4.61
N LEU A 233 -27.78 5.06 5.16
CA LEU A 233 -27.82 6.36 4.50
C LEU A 233 -27.19 6.21 3.11
N PRO A 234 -27.85 6.67 2.04
CA PRO A 234 -27.25 6.68 0.72
C PRO A 234 -25.94 7.47 0.78
N ARG A 235 -24.83 6.84 0.42
CA ARG A 235 -23.53 7.51 0.39
C ARG A 235 -23.61 8.64 -0.66
N PRO A 236 -23.14 9.87 -0.35
CA PRO A 236 -23.15 10.99 -1.31
C PRO A 236 -22.31 10.73 -2.57
N PHE A 237 -21.51 9.66 -2.59
CA PHE A 237 -20.81 9.13 -3.76
C PHE A 237 -21.33 7.69 -4.01
N GLY A 238 -22.30 7.59 -4.93
CA GLY A 238 -23.20 6.44 -5.03
C GLY A 238 -22.58 5.07 -5.34
N GLY A 239 -23.20 4.03 -4.76
CA GLY A 239 -23.54 2.75 -5.41
C GLY A 239 -22.45 1.84 -5.98
N ARG A 240 -21.15 2.14 -5.86
CA ARG A 240 -20.05 1.34 -6.44
C ARG A 240 -18.94 0.94 -5.46
N ASP A 241 -19.15 1.11 -4.16
CA ASP A 241 -18.10 0.84 -3.15
C ASP A 241 -17.83 -0.65 -2.94
N ASP A 242 -18.81 -1.54 -3.15
CA ASP A 242 -18.60 -2.98 -2.90
C ASP A 242 -17.53 -3.58 -3.82
N ALA A 243 -17.49 -3.23 -5.10
CA ALA A 243 -16.44 -3.71 -6.01
C ALA A 243 -15.05 -3.20 -5.61
N VAL A 244 -14.95 -1.98 -5.07
CA VAL A 244 -13.69 -1.42 -4.57
C VAL A 244 -13.29 -2.08 -3.26
N ILE A 245 -14.25 -2.32 -2.36
CA ILE A 245 -14.03 -3.04 -1.10
C ILE A 245 -13.58 -4.48 -1.39
N GLU A 246 -14.22 -5.17 -2.32
CA GLU A 246 -13.89 -6.54 -2.70
C GLU A 246 -12.54 -6.65 -3.44
N ALA A 247 -12.06 -5.57 -4.08
CA ALA A 247 -10.73 -5.56 -4.68
C ALA A 247 -9.62 -5.79 -3.64
N PHE A 248 -9.82 -5.32 -2.38
CA PHE A 248 -8.85 -5.43 -1.30
C PHE A 248 -8.93 -6.73 -0.49
N LYS A 249 -9.88 -7.64 -0.80
CA LYS A 249 -10.09 -8.87 -0.03
C LYS A 249 -8.86 -9.79 0.02
N ARG A 250 -7.91 -9.60 -0.89
CA ARG A 250 -6.67 -10.38 -1.01
C ARG A 250 -5.48 -9.75 -0.29
N ASN A 251 -5.67 -8.65 0.44
CA ASN A 251 -4.57 -7.88 1.04
C ASN A 251 -4.16 -8.34 2.44
N ALA A 252 -4.84 -9.33 3.02
CA ALA A 252 -4.55 -9.79 4.38
C ALA A 252 -3.12 -10.35 4.47
N VAL A 253 -2.28 -9.71 5.28
CA VAL A 253 -0.88 -10.10 5.52
C VAL A 253 -0.55 -10.17 7.01
N PHE A 254 -1.42 -9.63 7.86
CA PHE A 254 -1.37 -9.77 9.31
C PHE A 254 -2.55 -10.59 9.84
N ALA A 255 -2.37 -11.22 11.00
CA ALA A 255 -3.43 -11.96 11.66
C ALA A 255 -4.60 -11.04 12.07
N ALA A 256 -5.84 -11.44 11.77
CA ALA A 256 -7.04 -10.66 12.09
C ALA A 256 -7.20 -10.35 13.60
N ALA A 257 -6.68 -11.24 14.47
CA ALA A 257 -6.70 -11.06 15.92
C ALA A 257 -5.89 -9.85 16.40
N ASP A 258 -4.90 -9.39 15.63
CA ASP A 258 -4.06 -8.24 16.00
C ASP A 258 -4.75 -6.89 15.72
N PHE A 259 -5.80 -6.87 14.90
CA PHE A 259 -6.38 -5.63 14.39
C PHE A 259 -7.02 -4.77 15.49
N LYS A 260 -7.80 -5.37 16.40
CA LYS A 260 -8.42 -4.63 17.50
C LYS A 260 -7.36 -3.97 18.38
N GLY A 261 -6.28 -4.68 18.68
CA GLY A 261 -5.18 -4.15 19.49
C GLY A 261 -4.44 -3.00 18.80
N LEU A 262 -4.36 -3.00 17.47
CA LEU A 262 -3.86 -1.87 16.71
C LEU A 262 -4.79 -0.65 16.86
N LEU A 263 -6.10 -0.83 16.66
CA LEU A 263 -7.10 0.24 16.78
C LEU A 263 -7.09 0.89 18.17
N ASP A 264 -7.15 0.08 19.22
CA ASP A 264 -7.15 0.54 20.61
C ASP A 264 -5.86 1.32 20.93
N GLY A 265 -4.71 0.80 20.50
CA GLY A 265 -3.41 1.43 20.72
C GLY A 265 -3.27 2.77 19.99
N LEU A 266 -3.72 2.85 18.74
CA LEU A 266 -3.72 4.09 17.97
C LEU A 266 -4.60 5.16 18.60
N LEU A 267 -5.83 4.79 19.03
CA LEU A 267 -6.73 5.72 19.72
C LEU A 267 -6.12 6.21 21.02
N ALA A 268 -5.57 5.31 21.85
CA ALA A 268 -4.98 5.67 23.14
C ALA A 268 -3.86 6.70 22.98
N ARG A 269 -2.99 6.52 21.97
CA ARG A 269 -1.89 7.45 21.66
C ARG A 269 -2.39 8.77 21.11
N ALA A 270 -3.31 8.75 20.16
CA ALA A 270 -3.85 9.96 19.53
C ALA A 270 -4.70 10.82 20.47
N SER A 271 -5.30 10.21 21.49
CA SER A 271 -6.18 10.90 22.44
C SER A 271 -5.45 11.45 23.66
N ALA A 272 -4.20 11.03 23.90
CA ALA A 272 -3.40 11.43 25.09
C ALA A 272 -4.18 11.32 26.42
N GLY A 273 -4.96 10.24 26.59
CA GLY A 273 -5.78 10.01 27.77
C GLY A 273 -7.12 10.77 27.82
N THR A 274 -7.45 11.54 26.77
CA THR A 274 -8.79 12.13 26.59
C THR A 274 -9.74 11.18 25.84
N ALA A 275 -11.00 11.56 25.72
CA ALA A 275 -12.00 10.81 24.95
C ALA A 275 -11.96 11.09 23.43
N ALA A 276 -11.13 12.02 22.96
CA ALA A 276 -11.13 12.46 21.57
C ALA A 276 -9.74 12.35 20.92
N PRO A 277 -9.62 11.74 19.72
CA PRO A 277 -8.36 11.73 18.98
C PRO A 277 -8.01 13.14 18.51
N GLY A 278 -6.71 13.39 18.34
CA GLY A 278 -6.17 14.63 17.79
C GLY A 278 -5.74 15.66 18.83
N VAL A 279 -5.89 15.33 20.11
CA VAL A 279 -5.35 16.12 21.23
C VAL A 279 -3.88 15.77 21.50
N GLY A 280 -3.55 14.49 21.38
CA GLY A 280 -2.20 13.96 21.62
C GLY A 280 -1.21 14.23 20.48
N PRO A 281 -0.04 13.54 20.49
CA PRO A 281 0.79 13.45 19.29
C PRO A 281 0.00 12.79 18.14
N SER A 282 0.51 12.90 16.91
CA SER A 282 -0.13 12.20 15.77
C SER A 282 -0.25 10.71 16.09
N ALA A 283 -1.34 10.09 15.64
CA ALA A 283 -1.64 8.69 15.90
C ALA A 283 -0.47 7.79 15.44
N HIS A 284 0.09 7.04 16.38
CA HIS A 284 1.21 6.14 16.13
C HIS A 284 1.13 4.91 17.02
N LEU A 285 1.74 3.81 16.57
CA LEU A 285 1.88 2.62 17.40
C LEU A 285 3.02 1.74 16.88
N GLN A 286 3.97 1.40 17.74
CA GLN A 286 4.89 0.28 17.50
C GLN A 286 4.24 -0.99 18.03
N ARG A 287 4.20 -2.03 17.20
CA ARG A 287 3.63 -3.32 17.59
C ARG A 287 4.29 -4.45 16.81
N ARG A 288 4.58 -5.52 17.53
CA ARG A 288 4.91 -6.80 16.89
C ARG A 288 3.65 -7.44 16.34
N LEU A 289 3.64 -7.72 15.04
CA LEU A 289 2.51 -8.26 14.29
C LEU A 289 2.85 -9.62 13.71
N ARG A 290 1.90 -10.55 13.80
CA ARG A 290 2.06 -11.88 13.19
C ARG A 290 1.75 -11.80 11.70
N VAL A 291 2.71 -12.20 10.88
CA VAL A 291 2.55 -12.30 9.43
C VAL A 291 1.88 -13.62 9.07
N ILE A 292 0.85 -13.57 8.24
CA ILE A 292 0.15 -14.75 7.69
C ILE A 292 0.56 -15.00 6.25
N ASP A 293 0.38 -16.23 5.77
CA ASP A 293 0.61 -16.55 4.37
C ASP A 293 -0.35 -15.76 3.47
N ASN A 294 0.20 -15.17 2.40
CA ASN A 294 -0.59 -14.56 1.35
C ASN A 294 0.01 -14.92 -0.01
N PRO A 295 -0.50 -15.99 -0.68
CA PRO A 295 0.03 -16.43 -1.97
C PRO A 295 -0.21 -15.42 -3.10
N TRP A 296 -1.17 -14.50 -2.95
CA TRP A 296 -1.44 -13.45 -3.94
C TRP A 296 -0.29 -12.45 -4.03
N PHE A 297 0.28 -12.09 -2.88
CA PHE A 297 1.44 -11.20 -2.77
C PHE A 297 2.78 -11.93 -2.67
N GLY A 298 2.76 -13.27 -2.55
CA GLY A 298 3.96 -14.06 -2.33
C GLY A 298 4.52 -13.92 -0.91
N VAL A 299 3.71 -13.45 0.04
CA VAL A 299 4.10 -13.31 1.45
C VAL A 299 4.09 -14.70 2.09
N LYS A 300 5.19 -15.00 2.78
CA LYS A 300 5.31 -16.15 3.67
C LYS A 300 5.10 -15.73 5.11
N GLY A 301 4.11 -16.36 5.74
CA GLY A 301 3.76 -16.19 7.14
C GLY A 301 4.67 -17.01 8.06
N GLY A 302 4.18 -17.24 9.28
CA GLY A 302 4.92 -18.00 10.30
C GLY A 302 6.06 -17.21 10.96
N ARG A 303 6.09 -15.89 10.74
CA ARG A 303 7.05 -14.96 11.32
C ARG A 303 6.33 -13.77 11.94
N GLU A 304 7.05 -13.06 12.79
CA GLU A 304 6.59 -11.80 13.35
C GLU A 304 7.46 -10.65 12.82
N VAL A 305 6.84 -9.49 12.63
CA VAL A 305 7.54 -8.26 12.28
C VAL A 305 7.22 -7.18 13.28
N ASP A 306 8.19 -6.32 13.54
CA ASP A 306 7.97 -5.12 14.35
C ASP A 306 7.55 -3.96 13.45
N ALA A 307 6.33 -3.47 13.61
CA ALA A 307 5.75 -2.44 12.76
C ALA A 307 5.49 -1.16 13.57
N LEU A 308 6.14 -0.07 13.18
CA LEU A 308 5.86 1.27 13.69
C LEU A 308 4.98 2.02 12.69
N TRP A 309 3.72 2.21 13.10
CA TRP A 309 2.70 2.91 12.33
C TRP A 309 2.71 4.41 12.65
N PHE A 310 2.59 5.22 11.61
CA PHE A 310 2.34 6.65 11.65
C PHE A 310 1.06 6.94 10.85
N LEU A 311 -0.06 7.11 11.54
CA LEU A 311 -1.29 7.60 10.91
C LEU A 311 -1.32 9.11 11.07
N LEU A 312 -0.99 9.83 9.99
CA LEU A 312 -0.98 11.29 10.00
C LEU A 312 -2.41 11.79 10.25
N SER A 313 -2.62 12.24 11.49
CA SER A 313 -3.88 12.75 12.03
C SER A 313 -3.59 14.09 12.71
N PRO A 314 -4.61 14.93 12.96
CA PRO A 314 -4.42 16.16 13.72
C PRO A 314 -3.66 15.90 15.01
N ALA A 315 -2.83 16.86 15.43
CA ALA A 315 -2.12 16.79 16.70
C ALA A 315 -2.07 18.20 17.30
N ALA A 316 -2.91 18.45 18.31
CA ALA A 316 -3.00 19.74 18.99
C ALA A 316 -1.62 20.16 19.54
N ALA A 317 -0.86 19.21 20.09
CA ALA A 317 0.50 19.42 20.59
C ALA A 317 1.46 20.07 19.57
N TRP A 318 1.25 19.86 18.26
CA TRP A 318 2.00 20.54 17.22
C TRP A 318 1.39 21.88 16.84
N SER A 319 0.09 21.91 16.54
CA SER A 319 -0.58 23.13 16.09
C SER A 319 -0.55 24.24 17.14
N ASP A 320 -0.51 23.87 18.42
CA ASP A 320 -0.45 24.80 19.54
C ASP A 320 0.90 25.50 19.67
N ARG A 321 1.97 24.90 19.13
CA ARG A 321 3.31 25.51 19.07
C ARG A 321 3.47 26.46 17.88
N LEU A 322 2.53 26.47 16.93
CA LEU A 322 2.60 27.36 15.78
C LEU A 322 2.31 28.81 16.16
N ARG A 323 3.06 29.73 15.54
CA ARG A 323 2.75 31.17 15.59
C ARG A 323 1.30 31.40 15.09
N PRO A 324 0.52 32.34 15.67
CA PRO A 324 -0.88 32.54 15.31
C PRO A 324 -1.12 32.76 13.81
N ARG A 325 -0.23 33.49 13.13
CA ARG A 325 -0.31 33.70 11.68
C ARG A 325 -0.19 32.40 10.87
N VAL A 326 0.67 31.48 11.31
CA VAL A 326 0.89 30.17 10.65
C VAL A 326 -0.28 29.23 10.95
N ARG A 327 -0.76 29.21 12.20
CA ARG A 327 -1.94 28.41 12.58
C ARG A 327 -3.17 28.78 11.76
N ARG A 328 -3.41 30.07 11.53
CA ARG A 328 -4.51 30.56 10.67
C ARG A 328 -4.36 30.17 9.19
N ALA A 329 -3.17 29.76 8.75
CA ALA A 329 -2.91 29.33 7.38
C ALA A 329 -3.07 27.80 7.19
N LEU A 330 -3.35 27.05 8.26
CA LEU A 330 -3.67 25.64 8.16
C LEU A 330 -4.97 25.45 7.36
N PRO A 331 -5.04 24.43 6.48
CA PRO A 331 -6.29 24.08 5.82
C PRO A 331 -7.35 23.64 6.85
N PRO A 332 -8.64 23.70 6.50
CA PRO A 332 -9.74 23.31 7.40
C PRO A 332 -9.65 21.86 7.88
N ILE A 333 -9.08 20.98 7.06
CA ILE A 333 -8.82 19.59 7.41
C ILE A 333 -7.29 19.43 7.38
N TRP A 334 -6.66 19.35 8.55
CA TRP A 334 -5.22 19.25 8.71
C TRP A 334 -4.86 18.03 9.57
N PRO A 335 -3.84 17.23 9.22
CA PRO A 335 -2.98 17.28 8.02
C PRO A 335 -3.59 16.57 6.80
N ASN A 336 -4.87 16.20 6.87
CA ASN A 336 -5.52 15.29 5.93
C ASN A 336 -6.00 15.99 4.65
N TYR A 337 -5.73 15.39 3.50
CA TYR A 337 -6.21 15.87 2.21
C TYR A 337 -6.61 14.72 1.29
N PRO A 338 -7.57 14.93 0.37
CA PRO A 338 -7.93 13.92 -0.62
C PRO A 338 -6.77 13.61 -1.56
N THR A 339 -6.56 12.33 -1.90
CA THR A 339 -5.56 11.89 -2.88
C THR A 339 -5.71 12.56 -4.25
N GLY A 340 -6.95 12.91 -4.63
CA GLY A 340 -7.23 13.63 -5.88
C GLY A 340 -6.83 15.12 -5.88
N LEU A 341 -6.43 15.69 -4.74
CA LEU A 341 -5.96 17.07 -4.66
C LEU A 341 -4.49 17.16 -5.04
N THR A 342 -4.21 17.19 -6.34
CA THR A 342 -2.83 17.16 -6.89
C THR A 342 -2.13 18.52 -6.92
N ARG A 343 -2.84 19.62 -6.63
CA ARG A 343 -2.31 20.99 -6.67
C ARG A 343 -2.37 21.63 -5.28
N LEU A 344 -1.59 21.09 -4.34
CA LEU A 344 -1.46 21.69 -3.01
C LEU A 344 -0.67 23.01 -3.09
N PRO A 345 -1.10 24.08 -2.39
CA PRO A 345 -0.30 25.30 -2.26
C PRO A 345 1.08 24.99 -1.65
N PRO A 346 2.18 25.64 -2.11
CA PRO A 346 3.52 25.40 -1.57
C PRO A 346 3.60 25.56 -0.05
N ALA A 347 2.81 26.48 0.53
CA ALA A 347 2.72 26.65 1.97
C ALA A 347 2.18 25.39 2.69
N TRP A 348 1.18 24.71 2.12
CA TRP A 348 0.62 23.48 2.69
C TRP A 348 1.59 22.31 2.56
N VAL A 349 2.29 22.21 1.42
CA VAL A 349 3.36 21.21 1.23
C VAL A 349 4.46 21.39 2.28
N ASN A 350 4.92 22.62 2.49
CA ASN A 350 5.94 22.92 3.52
C ASN A 350 5.45 22.59 4.92
N LEU A 351 4.21 23.01 5.27
CA LEU A 351 3.62 22.68 6.57
C LEU A 351 3.54 21.17 6.78
N LEU A 352 3.23 20.41 5.73
CA LEU A 352 3.05 18.97 5.84
C LEU A 352 4.41 18.30 6.06
N ALA A 353 5.42 18.71 5.30
CA ALA A 353 6.80 18.24 5.49
C ALA A 353 7.30 18.52 6.91
N HIS A 354 7.04 19.71 7.45
CA HIS A 354 7.38 20.07 8.82
C HIS A 354 6.59 19.27 9.87
N PHE A 355 5.30 19.07 9.67
CA PHE A 355 4.47 18.27 10.56
C PHE A 355 4.89 16.80 10.60
N THR A 356 5.15 16.19 9.43
CA THR A 356 5.64 14.82 9.33
C THR A 356 7.01 14.69 9.99
N THR A 357 7.92 15.64 9.76
CA THR A 357 9.23 15.65 10.40
C THR A 357 9.11 15.76 11.92
N TRP A 358 8.28 16.67 12.42
CA TRP A 358 8.02 16.79 13.86
C TRP A 358 7.47 15.49 14.44
N THR A 359 6.50 14.87 13.75
CA THR A 359 5.90 13.60 14.21
C THR A 359 6.94 12.49 14.34
N VAL A 360 7.85 12.37 13.37
CA VAL A 360 8.94 11.37 13.45
C VAL A 360 9.92 11.70 14.58
N LEU A 361 10.29 12.97 14.75
CA LEU A 361 11.23 13.39 15.78
C LEU A 361 10.68 13.21 17.20
N GLU A 362 9.38 13.43 17.43
CA GLU A 362 8.76 13.16 18.74
C GLU A 362 8.80 11.67 19.10
N LEU A 363 8.90 10.77 18.11
CA LEU A 363 9.04 9.33 18.28
C LEU A 363 10.45 8.83 17.96
N GLN A 364 11.46 9.71 18.05
CA GLN A 364 12.85 9.31 17.84
C GLN A 364 13.25 8.11 18.72
N PRO A 365 12.84 8.01 20.01
CA PRO A 365 13.18 6.83 20.82
C PRO A 365 12.61 5.52 20.26
N GLU A 366 11.36 5.51 19.79
CA GLU A 366 10.72 4.34 19.17
C GLU A 366 11.36 3.99 17.82
N VAL A 367 11.66 5.01 16.99
CA VAL A 367 12.38 4.82 15.72
C VAL A 367 13.77 4.25 15.97
N ASP A 368 14.50 4.79 16.94
CA ASP A 368 15.82 4.27 17.32
C ASP A 368 15.71 2.85 17.85
N ALA A 369 14.74 2.56 18.71
CA ALA A 369 14.51 1.22 19.24
C ALA A 369 14.20 0.21 18.13
N LEU A 370 13.43 0.60 17.12
CA LEU A 370 13.12 -0.23 15.96
C LEU A 370 14.39 -0.59 15.17
N PHE A 371 15.37 0.32 15.06
CA PHE A 371 16.57 0.12 14.24
C PHE A 371 17.85 -0.19 15.03
N ARG A 372 17.80 -0.27 16.36
CA ARG A 372 18.92 -0.80 17.15
C ARG A 372 19.20 -2.26 16.75
N PRO A 373 20.49 -2.66 16.62
CA PRO A 373 20.88 -4.01 16.22
C PRO A 373 20.20 -5.09 17.06
#